data_AF-A0A1I7VFS1-F1
#
_entry.id   AF-A0A1I7VFS1-F1
#
_cell.length_a   1.000
_cell.length_b   1.000
_cell.length_c   1.000
_cell.angle_alpha   90.00
_cell.angle_beta   90.00
_cell.angle_gamma   90.00
#
_symmetry.space_group_name_H-M   'P 1'
#
loop_
_entity.id
_entity.type
_entity.pdbx_description
1 polymer ?
#
loop_
_entity_poly.entity_id
_entity_poly.type
_entity_poly.pdbx_seq_one_letter_code
_entity_poly.pdbx_strand_id
1 'polypeptide(L)'
;MNDEFSSVPETLGERLEHLKKKYSEYIAREPNAPEWFSRDHNEEQRGPDGILWSAPYDVRYPQCKATRHCFDYYVDYHRCTTLLGEKHDPCKFFRNVYMDLCPLQWIATWNDQVKQGIFPAKFNR
;
A
#
# COMPACT_ATOMS: atom_id res chain seq x y z
N MET A 1 10.92 21.77 8.22
CA MET A 1 10.77 21.29 6.82
C MET A 1 9.60 20.33 6.88
N ASN A 2 8.47 20.68 6.28
CA ASN A 2 7.33 19.78 6.27
C ASN A 2 7.71 18.61 5.37
N ASP A 3 7.88 17.42 5.95
CA ASP A 3 8.17 16.20 5.22
C ASP A 3 6.96 15.86 4.35
N GLU A 4 7.01 16.34 3.12
CA GLU A 4 6.04 16.06 2.05
C GLU A 4 6.04 14.58 1.65
N PHE A 5 7.00 13.79 2.16
CA PHE A 5 7.09 12.33 2.04
C PHE A 5 6.46 11.55 3.21
N SER A 6 5.79 12.22 4.14
CA SER A 6 5.31 11.60 5.39
C SER A 6 4.17 10.58 5.20
N SER A 7 3.32 10.73 4.17
CA SER A 7 2.17 9.85 4.00
C SER A 7 2.49 8.65 3.11
N VAL A 8 2.32 7.44 3.66
CA VAL A 8 2.35 6.19 2.89
C VAL A 8 1.25 6.21 1.83
N PRO A 9 1.56 5.89 0.55
CA PRO A 9 0.56 5.87 -0.50
C PRO A 9 -0.55 4.85 -0.23
N GLU A 10 -1.77 5.21 -0.62
CA GLU A 10 -2.96 4.37 -0.48
C GLU A 10 -2.89 3.13 -1.38
N THR A 11 -3.38 2.00 -0.85
CA THR A 11 -3.54 0.76 -1.61
C THR A 11 -4.66 0.86 -2.64
N LEU A 12 -4.69 -0.07 -3.62
CA LEU A 12 -5.78 -0.15 -4.59
C LEU A 12 -7.14 -0.31 -3.91
N GLY A 13 -7.22 -1.10 -2.83
CA GLY A 13 -8.46 -1.31 -2.08
C GLY A 13 -8.98 -0.01 -1.46
N GLU A 14 -8.11 0.73 -0.78
CA GLU A 14 -8.44 2.02 -0.17
C GLU A 14 -8.87 3.04 -1.23
N ARG A 15 -8.15 3.09 -2.36
CA ARG A 15 -8.53 3.94 -3.50
C ARG A 15 -9.91 3.58 -4.05
N LEU A 16 -10.24 2.30 -4.16
CA LEU A 16 -11.57 1.85 -4.61
C LEU A 16 -12.67 2.21 -3.61
N GLU A 17 -12.40 2.16 -2.31
CA GLU A 17 -13.35 2.60 -1.28
C GLU A 17 -13.60 4.10 -1.35
N HIS A 18 -12.54 4.91 -1.55
CA HIS A 18 -12.66 6.34 -1.81
C HIS A 18 -13.52 6.63 -3.05
N LEU A 19 -13.29 5.90 -4.14
CA LEU A 19 -14.11 6.01 -5.35
C LEU A 19 -15.57 5.61 -5.13
N LYS A 20 -15.84 4.54 -4.36
CA LYS A 20 -17.20 4.14 -3.98
C LYS A 20 -17.91 5.22 -3.16
N LYS A 21 -17.21 5.89 -2.24
CA LYS A 21 -17.76 6.99 -1.46
C LYS A 21 -18.05 8.22 -2.34
N LYS A 22 -17.16 8.54 -3.28
CA LYS A 22 -17.38 9.61 -4.27
C LYS A 22 -18.50 9.28 -5.26
N TYR A 23 -18.76 8.00 -5.55
CA TYR A 23 -19.83 7.60 -6.46
C TYR A 23 -21.22 8.03 -5.98
N SER A 24 -21.51 7.95 -4.68
CA SER A 24 -22.79 8.45 -4.14
C SER A 24 -22.91 9.97 -4.24
N GLU A 25 -21.79 10.70 -4.14
CA GLU A 25 -21.76 12.16 -4.34
C GLU A 25 -22.09 12.53 -5.80
N TYR A 26 -21.55 11.80 -6.78
CA TYR A 26 -21.89 12.00 -8.20
C TYR A 26 -23.39 11.80 -8.47
N ILE A 27 -23.99 10.75 -7.89
CA ILE A 27 -25.43 10.47 -8.03
C ILE A 27 -26.28 11.55 -7.34
N ALA A 28 -25.82 12.08 -6.21
CA ALA A 28 -26.54 13.07 -5.41
C ALA A 28 -26.42 14.51 -5.95
N ARG A 29 -25.65 14.74 -7.01
CA ARG A 29 -25.41 16.09 -7.53
C ARG A 29 -26.63 16.63 -8.29
N GLU A 30 -26.99 17.87 -7.99
CA GLU A 30 -28.08 18.55 -8.70
C GLU A 30 -27.73 18.76 -10.19
N PRO A 31 -28.72 18.73 -11.12
CA PRO A 31 -28.47 18.90 -12.55
C PRO A 31 -27.78 20.22 -12.94
N ASN A 32 -27.95 21.27 -12.13
CA ASN A 32 -27.44 22.63 -12.41
C ASN A 32 -26.23 23.02 -11.54
N ALA A 33 -25.60 22.07 -10.85
CA ALA A 33 -24.45 22.37 -10.00
C ALA A 33 -23.24 22.87 -10.82
N PRO A 34 -22.54 23.95 -10.39
CA PRO A 34 -21.38 24.48 -11.11
C PRO A 34 -20.19 23.50 -11.15
N GLU A 35 -20.19 22.52 -10.25
CA GLU A 35 -19.18 21.47 -10.12
C GLU A 35 -19.07 20.57 -11.35
N TRP A 36 -20.16 20.40 -12.13
CA TRP A 36 -20.16 19.57 -13.34
C TRP A 36 -19.12 19.99 -14.38
N PHE A 37 -18.78 21.29 -14.41
CA PHE A 37 -17.89 21.87 -15.40
C PHE A 37 -16.59 22.41 -14.80
N SER A 38 -16.38 22.23 -13.49
CA SER A 38 -15.16 22.69 -12.82
C SER A 38 -14.00 21.74 -13.13
N ARG A 39 -12.90 22.29 -13.67
CA ARG A 39 -11.67 21.53 -13.92
C ARG A 39 -11.07 21.01 -12.62
N ASP A 40 -11.01 21.86 -11.60
CA ASP A 40 -10.35 21.55 -10.34
C ASP A 40 -11.04 20.35 -9.65
N HIS A 41 -12.38 20.30 -9.72
CA HIS A 41 -13.18 19.18 -9.23
C HIS A 41 -12.88 17.88 -10.00
N ASN A 42 -12.79 17.96 -11.33
CA ASN A 42 -12.45 16.81 -12.18
C ASN A 42 -11.02 16.29 -11.93
N GLU A 43 -10.07 17.17 -11.62
CA GLU A 43 -8.70 16.79 -11.26
C GLU A 43 -8.65 16.09 -9.88
N GLU A 44 -9.38 16.61 -8.89
CA GLU A 44 -9.49 16.01 -7.56
C GLU A 44 -10.19 14.62 -7.59
N GLN A 45 -11.06 14.38 -8.58
CA GLN A 45 -11.65 13.06 -8.81
C GLN A 45 -10.64 12.02 -9.32
N ARG A 46 -9.60 12.43 -10.06
CA ARG A 46 -8.58 11.51 -10.60
C ARG A 46 -7.51 11.15 -9.56
N GLY A 47 -7.27 12.03 -8.58
CA GLY A 47 -6.23 11.89 -7.56
C GLY A 47 -4.79 12.08 -8.12
N PRO A 48 -3.80 12.36 -7.27
CA PRO A 48 -2.42 12.63 -7.71
C PRO A 48 -1.72 11.39 -8.30
N ASP A 49 -2.03 10.20 -7.79
CA ASP A 49 -1.33 8.95 -8.12
C ASP A 49 -2.13 8.01 -9.04
N GLY A 50 -3.21 8.51 -9.64
CA GLY A 50 -4.13 7.73 -10.47
C GLY A 50 -4.92 6.65 -9.72
N ILE A 51 -5.75 5.91 -10.46
CA ILE A 51 -6.66 4.91 -9.89
C ILE A 51 -5.92 3.64 -9.45
N LEU A 52 -4.87 3.26 -10.18
CA LEU A 52 -4.17 2.00 -9.99
C LEU A 52 -3.00 2.18 -9.03
N TRP A 53 -2.94 1.28 -8.06
CA TRP A 53 -1.76 1.10 -7.21
C TRP A 53 -0.97 -0.11 -7.70
N SER A 54 0.36 0.00 -7.64
CA SER A 54 1.29 -1.11 -7.84
C SER A 54 2.53 -0.86 -6.99
N ALA A 55 3.14 -1.93 -6.49
CA ALA A 55 4.45 -1.85 -5.86
C ALA A 55 5.46 -1.10 -6.75
N PRO A 56 6.25 -0.16 -6.19
CA PRO A 56 7.21 0.60 -6.97
C PRO A 56 8.39 -0.28 -7.40
N TYR A 57 9.07 0.14 -8.47
CA TYR A 57 10.31 -0.51 -8.90
C TYR A 57 11.43 -0.26 -7.90
N ASP A 58 11.97 -1.33 -7.33
CA ASP A 58 13.09 -1.28 -6.41
C ASP A 58 14.41 -1.58 -7.15
N VAL A 59 15.29 -0.58 -7.20
CA VAL A 59 16.61 -0.68 -7.84
C VAL A 59 17.52 -1.73 -7.19
N ARG A 60 17.23 -2.16 -5.96
CA ARG A 60 17.95 -3.26 -5.27
C ARG A 60 17.68 -4.62 -5.91
N TYR A 61 16.55 -4.77 -6.61
CA TYR A 61 16.12 -6.02 -7.22
C TYR A 61 15.84 -5.85 -8.73
N PRO A 62 16.87 -5.55 -9.56
CA PRO A 62 16.69 -5.35 -10.99
C PRO A 62 16.41 -6.65 -11.77
N GLN A 63 16.64 -7.81 -11.15
CA GLN A 63 16.39 -9.10 -11.78
C GLN A 63 14.90 -9.40 -11.96
N CYS A 64 14.56 -10.15 -13.02
CA CYS A 64 13.18 -10.61 -13.27
C CYS A 64 12.64 -11.54 -12.15
N LYS A 65 13.53 -12.18 -11.39
CA LYS A 65 13.15 -13.05 -10.27
C LYS A 65 12.92 -12.22 -9.00
N ALA A 66 11.66 -11.87 -8.75
CA ALA A 66 11.23 -11.09 -7.58
C ALA A 66 11.15 -11.88 -6.25
N THR A 67 11.68 -13.11 -6.19
CA THR A 67 11.59 -13.96 -4.98
C THR A 67 12.28 -13.32 -3.78
N ARG A 68 13.47 -12.74 -3.99
CA ARG A 68 14.21 -12.04 -2.93
C ARG A 68 13.55 -10.72 -2.54
N HIS A 69 13.01 -10.01 -3.54
CA HIS A 69 12.25 -8.77 -3.34
C HIS A 69 11.06 -9.01 -2.38
N CYS A 70 10.24 -10.01 -2.69
CA CYS A 70 9.12 -10.44 -1.84
C CYS A 70 9.59 -10.81 -0.41
N PHE A 71 10.61 -11.65 -0.28
CA PHE A 71 11.08 -12.12 1.03
C PHE A 71 11.62 -10.99 1.90
N ASP A 72 12.46 -10.11 1.34
CA ASP A 72 13.06 -9.02 2.12
C ASP A 72 11.99 -8.03 2.61
N TYR A 73 10.99 -7.69 1.79
CA TYR A 73 9.88 -6.82 2.23
C TYR A 73 8.97 -7.46 3.30
N TYR A 74 8.74 -8.78 3.24
CA TYR A 74 8.03 -9.48 4.31
C TYR A 74 8.79 -9.38 5.64
N VAL A 75 10.11 -9.60 5.60
CA VAL A 75 10.96 -9.50 6.79
C VAL A 75 11.01 -8.06 7.31
N ASP A 76 11.13 -7.06 6.42
CA ASP A 76 11.20 -5.65 6.79
C ASP A 76 9.90 -5.17 7.43
N TYR A 77 8.73 -5.64 6.98
CA TYR A 77 7.47 -5.40 7.66
C TYR A 77 7.51 -5.88 9.12
N HIS A 78 7.89 -7.14 9.35
CA HIS A 78 7.94 -7.71 10.69
C HIS A 78 9.03 -7.08 11.57
N ARG A 79 10.14 -6.63 10.99
CA ARG A 79 11.14 -5.82 11.71
C ARG A 79 10.55 -4.48 12.14
N CYS A 80 9.90 -3.78 11.22
CA CYS A 80 9.29 -2.47 11.46
C CYS A 80 8.26 -2.55 12.60
N THR A 81 7.37 -3.56 12.56
CA THR A 81 6.36 -3.76 13.62
C THR A 81 6.98 -4.09 14.98
N THR A 82 8.13 -4.79 14.98
CA THR A 82 8.80 -5.19 16.24
C THR A 82 9.58 -4.04 16.87
N LEU A 83 10.23 -3.20 16.04
CA LEU A 83 11.07 -2.10 16.52
C LEU A 83 10.28 -0.80 16.78
N LEU A 84 9.36 -0.43 15.90
CA LEU A 84 8.61 0.84 15.96
C LEU A 84 7.18 0.66 16.49
N GLY A 85 6.68 -0.58 16.55
CA GLY A 85 5.30 -0.90 16.96
C GLY A 85 4.32 -0.93 15.77
N GLU A 86 3.15 -1.53 16.00
CA GLU A 86 2.15 -1.77 14.94
C GLU A 86 1.51 -0.50 14.34
N LYS A 87 1.58 0.64 15.04
CA LYS A 87 0.90 1.89 14.65
C LYS A 87 1.77 2.85 13.85
N HIS A 88 2.95 2.44 13.42
CA HIS A 88 3.84 3.32 12.68
C HIS A 88 3.49 3.30 11.19
N ASP A 89 3.01 4.43 10.65
CA ASP A 89 2.45 4.54 9.30
C ASP A 89 3.41 4.00 8.22
N PRO A 90 4.72 4.32 8.22
CA PRO A 90 5.70 3.71 7.30
C PRO A 90 5.76 2.18 7.27
N CYS A 91 5.37 1.47 8.34
CA CYS A 91 5.32 0.01 8.29
C CYS A 91 4.25 -0.51 7.33
N LYS A 92 3.18 0.27 7.11
CA LYS A 92 2.10 -0.04 6.15
C LYS A 92 2.64 -0.13 4.72
N PHE A 93 3.65 0.66 4.38
CA PHE A 93 4.26 0.61 3.04
C PHE A 93 4.84 -0.78 2.74
N PHE A 94 5.64 -1.33 3.65
CA PHE A 94 6.22 -2.67 3.48
C PHE A 94 5.13 -3.74 3.35
N ARG A 95 4.04 -3.59 4.11
CA ARG A 95 2.88 -4.48 4.01
C ARG A 95 2.25 -4.47 2.63
N ASN A 96 1.99 -3.29 2.08
CA ASN A 96 1.37 -3.15 0.77
C ASN A 96 2.26 -3.79 -0.30
N VAL A 97 3.56 -3.52 -0.27
CA VAL A 97 4.51 -4.00 -1.28
C VAL A 97 4.65 -5.53 -1.26
N TYR A 98 4.82 -6.18 -0.09
CA TYR A 98 4.92 -7.64 -0.09
C TYR A 98 3.60 -8.32 -0.44
N MET A 99 2.44 -7.72 -0.13
CA MET A 99 1.14 -8.28 -0.52
C MET A 99 0.93 -8.27 -2.04
N ASP A 100 1.47 -7.27 -2.74
CA ASP A 100 1.40 -7.19 -4.20
C ASP A 100 2.38 -8.16 -4.89
N LEU A 101 3.57 -8.35 -4.31
CA LEU A 101 4.66 -9.14 -4.92
C LEU A 101 4.63 -10.63 -4.58
N CYS A 102 4.23 -10.98 -3.36
CA CYS A 102 4.37 -12.33 -2.84
C CYS A 102 3.15 -13.20 -3.18
N PRO A 103 3.36 -14.47 -3.58
CA PRO A 103 2.27 -15.43 -3.66
C PRO A 103 1.59 -15.62 -2.29
N LEU A 104 0.26 -15.62 -2.26
CA LEU A 104 -0.53 -15.77 -1.03
C LEU A 104 -0.17 -17.04 -0.23
N GLN A 105 0.14 -18.13 -0.94
CA GLN A 105 0.57 -19.38 -0.31
C GLN A 105 1.87 -19.21 0.49
N TRP A 106 2.83 -18.43 0.00
CA TRP A 106 4.10 -18.20 0.69
C TRP A 106 3.87 -17.42 1.98
N ILE A 107 3.08 -16.34 1.89
CA ILE A 107 2.72 -15.52 3.05
C ILE A 107 2.03 -16.37 4.12
N ALA A 108 1.07 -17.22 3.73
CA ALA A 108 0.38 -18.12 4.67
C ALA A 108 1.37 -19.04 5.39
N THR A 109 2.27 -19.70 4.64
CA THR A 109 3.28 -20.59 5.24
C THR A 109 4.25 -19.86 6.15
N TRP A 110 4.69 -18.65 5.77
CA TRP A 110 5.58 -17.85 6.59
C TRP A 110 4.89 -17.35 7.86
N ASN A 111 3.62 -16.94 7.77
CA ASN A 111 2.83 -16.54 8.93
C ASN A 111 2.70 -17.69 9.95
N ASP A 112 2.51 -18.92 9.48
CA ASP A 112 2.45 -20.09 10.37
C ASP A 112 3.82 -20.39 10.99
N GLN A 113 4.91 -20.27 10.21
CA GLN A 113 6.28 -20.40 10.73
C GLN A 113 6.62 -19.33 11.77
N VAL A 114 6.15 -18.10 11.58
CA VAL A 114 6.33 -16.99 12.52
C VAL A 114 5.54 -17.27 13.81
N LYS A 115 4.28 -17.71 13.71
CA LYS A 115 3.47 -18.11 14.88
C LYS A 115 4.10 -19.25 15.67
N GLN A 116 4.72 -20.21 14.98
CA GLN A 116 5.42 -21.34 15.59
C GLN A 116 6.82 -20.97 16.11
N GLY A 117 7.35 -19.79 15.78
CA GLY A 117 8.70 -19.37 16.14
C GLY A 117 9.82 -20.12 15.39
N ILE A 118 9.52 -20.78 14.27
CA ILE A 118 10.49 -21.54 13.47
C ILE A 118 10.99 -20.79 12.24
N PHE A 119 10.54 -19.54 12.05
CA PHE A 119 10.91 -18.74 10.88
C PHE A 119 12.42 -18.43 10.85
N PRO A 120 13.11 -18.61 9.71
CA PRO A 120 14.57 -18.55 9.65
C PRO A 120 15.17 -17.12 9.77
N ALA A 121 14.37 -16.07 9.59
CA ALA A 121 14.87 -14.70 9.66
C ALA A 121 14.77 -14.12 11.08
N LYS A 122 15.70 -13.22 11.41
CA LYS A 122 15.69 -12.46 12.66
C LYS A 122 14.95 -11.13 12.48
N PHE A 123 14.01 -10.85 13.38
CA PHE A 123 13.26 -9.59 13.43
C PHE A 123 13.88 -8.53 14.35
N ASN A 124 14.74 -8.92 15.30
CA ASN A 124 15.32 -8.04 16.34
C ASN A 124 16.75 -7.57 16.02
N ARG A 125 17.06 -7.22 14.77
CA ARG A 125 18.42 -6.78 14.40
C ARG A 125 18.54 -5.26 14.41
#